data_AF-A0A3B9W6E8-F1
#
_entry.id   AF-A0A3B9W6E8-F1
#
_cell.length_a   1.000
_cell.length_b   1.000
_cell.length_c   1.000
_cell.angle_alpha   90.00
_cell.angle_beta   90.00
_cell.angle_gamma   90.00
#
_symmetry.space_group_name_H-M   'P 1'
#
loop_
_entity.id
_entity.type
_entity.pdbx_description
1 polymer ?
#
loop_
_entity_poly.entity_id
_entity_poly.type
_entity_poly.pdbx_seq_one_letter_code
_entity_poly.pdbx_strand_id
1 'polypeptide(L)'
;IQNNWGVMFQSCALFTSLTIADNVTFPIDHLVHLDADTRRKIALLKLKLSGLDPEVADKYPSELSGGMKKRAAMARAISLDPQLVFLDEPTA
;
A
#
# COMPACT_ATOMS: atom_id res chain seq x y z
N ILE A 1 -20.18 -4.97 -2.57
CA ILE A 1 -19.12 -5.67 -1.82
C ILE A 1 -18.66 -4.71 -0.72
N GLN A 2 -18.88 -5.05 0.56
CA GLN A 2 -18.59 -4.16 1.69
C GLN A 2 -17.08 -4.12 1.96
N ASN A 3 -16.35 -3.18 1.34
CA ASN A 3 -14.94 -2.88 1.63
C ASN A 3 -14.82 -1.97 2.86
N ASN A 4 -15.37 -2.39 4.00
CA ASN A 4 -15.42 -1.48 5.15
C ASN A 4 -14.09 -1.44 5.93
N TRP A 5 -13.22 -2.44 5.80
CA TRP A 5 -12.06 -2.61 6.67
C TRP A 5 -10.77 -2.94 5.90
N GLY A 6 -9.66 -2.30 6.28
CA GLY A 6 -8.30 -2.62 5.83
C GLY A 6 -7.48 -3.26 6.95
N VAL A 7 -6.45 -4.04 6.60
CA VAL A 7 -5.58 -4.71 7.59
C VAL A 7 -4.11 -4.46 7.25
N MET A 8 -3.32 -4.10 8.25
CA MET A 8 -1.86 -4.00 8.18
C MET A 8 -1.21 -5.02 9.12
N PHE A 9 -0.34 -5.89 8.58
CA PHE A 9 0.35 -6.94 9.33
C PHE A 9 1.75 -6.51 9.80
N GLN A 10 2.24 -7.11 10.89
CA GLN A 10 3.51 -6.80 11.55
C GLN A 10 4.74 -6.87 10.62
N SER A 11 4.77 -7.83 9.69
CA SER A 11 5.86 -7.98 8.69
C SER A 11 5.67 -7.14 7.43
N CYS A 12 4.71 -6.19 7.44
CA CYS A 12 4.24 -5.41 6.29
C CYS A 12 3.54 -6.28 5.22
N ALA A 13 3.81 -7.59 5.17
CA ALA A 13 3.31 -8.59 4.23
C ALA A 13 3.34 -8.11 2.77
N LEU A 14 4.32 -7.27 2.41
CA LEU A 14 4.50 -6.77 1.05
C LEU A 14 5.01 -7.91 0.17
N PHE A 15 4.47 -8.01 -1.04
CA PHE A 15 4.95 -8.92 -2.06
C PHE A 15 6.34 -8.44 -2.52
N THR A 16 7.36 -9.23 -2.23
CA THR A 16 8.77 -8.89 -2.51
C THR A 16 9.09 -8.83 -4.00
N SER A 17 8.32 -9.53 -4.83
CA SER A 17 8.44 -9.54 -6.28
C SER A 17 7.72 -8.40 -6.99
N LEU A 18 7.01 -7.55 -6.25
CA LEU A 18 6.25 -6.42 -6.79
C LEU A 18 6.87 -5.10 -6.36
N THR A 19 6.73 -4.07 -7.19
CA THR A 19 7.11 -2.70 -6.80
C THR A 19 6.23 -2.21 -5.65
N ILE A 20 6.60 -1.12 -5.01
CA ILE A 20 5.77 -0.49 -3.99
C ILE A 20 4.46 0.03 -4.58
N ALA A 21 4.48 0.58 -5.79
CA ALA A 21 3.27 0.97 -6.50
C ALA A 21 2.31 -0.21 -6.70
N ASP A 22 2.84 -1.33 -7.21
CA ASP A 22 2.05 -2.54 -7.47
C ASP A 22 1.51 -3.14 -6.16
N ASN A 23 2.31 -3.15 -5.09
CA ASN A 23 1.83 -3.57 -3.78
C ASN A 23 0.64 -2.74 -3.31
N VAL A 24 0.69 -1.42 -3.50
CA VAL A 24 -0.38 -0.51 -3.08
C VAL A 24 -1.63 -0.68 -3.92
N THR A 25 -1.52 -0.88 -5.24
CA THR A 25 -2.69 -1.03 -6.12
C THR A 25 -3.19 -2.46 -6.26
N PHE A 26 -2.43 -3.46 -5.79
CA PHE A 26 -2.80 -4.87 -5.86
C PHE A 26 -4.25 -5.16 -5.43
N PRO A 27 -4.77 -4.61 -4.30
CA PRO A 27 -6.17 -4.84 -3.92
C PRO A 27 -7.18 -4.22 -4.88
N ILE A 28 -6.84 -3.09 -5.50
CA ILE A 28 -7.69 -2.38 -6.46
C ILE A 28 -7.73 -3.14 -7.79
N ASP A 29 -6.57 -3.58 -8.27
CA ASP A 29 -6.42 -4.29 -9.54
C ASP A 29 -7.20 -5.62 -9.57
N HIS A 30 -7.48 -6.22 -8.40
CA HIS A 30 -8.32 -7.42 -8.27
C HIS A 30 -9.83 -7.15 -8.37
N LEU A 31 -10.26 -5.89 -8.20
CA LEU A 31 -11.66 -5.49 -8.21
C LEU A 31 -12.05 -4.78 -9.50
N VAL A 32 -11.14 -4.00 -10.07
CA VAL A 32 -11.35 -3.20 -11.27
C VAL A 32 -10.09 -3.19 -12.13
N HIS A 33 -10.26 -3.11 -13.44
CA HIS A 33 -9.14 -2.90 -14.35
C HIS A 33 -8.90 -1.41 -14.55
N LEU A 34 -7.76 -0.94 -14.04
CA LEU A 34 -7.29 0.43 -14.21
C LEU A 34 -6.27 0.52 -15.35
N ASP A 35 -6.38 1.58 -16.14
CA ASP A 35 -5.31 1.96 -17.04
C ASP A 35 -4.03 2.33 -16.25
N ALA A 36 -2.88 2.29 -16.93
CA ALA A 36 -1.59 2.45 -16.28
C ALA A 36 -1.41 3.83 -15.62
N ASP A 37 -1.96 4.89 -16.20
CA ASP A 37 -1.83 6.25 -15.68
C ASP A 37 -2.69 6.42 -14.41
N THR A 38 -3.93 5.95 -14.43
CA THR A 38 -4.81 5.96 -13.24
C THR A 38 -4.23 5.13 -12.10
N ARG A 39 -3.74 3.92 -12.38
CA ARG A 39 -3.09 3.06 -11.39
C ARG A 39 -1.91 3.78 -10.73
N ARG A 40 -1.04 4.38 -11.54
CA ARG A 40 0.13 5.13 -11.03
C ARG A 40 -0.31 6.31 -10.17
N LYS A 41 -1.27 7.11 -10.62
CA LYS A 41 -1.78 8.26 -9.84
C LYS A 41 -2.34 7.85 -8.48
N ILE A 42 -3.10 6.75 -8.43
CA ILE A 42 -3.64 6.22 -7.17
C ILE A 42 -2.51 5.74 -6.26
N ALA A 43 -1.54 4.98 -6.79
CA ALA A 43 -0.40 4.51 -6.01
C ALA A 43 0.34 5.69 -5.33
N LEU A 44 0.69 6.71 -6.12
CA LEU A 44 1.39 7.90 -5.63
C LEU A 44 0.59 8.67 -4.57
N LEU A 45 -0.73 8.80 -4.77
CA LEU A 45 -1.62 9.42 -3.79
C LEU A 45 -1.64 8.65 -2.47
N LYS A 46 -1.83 7.33 -2.52
CA LYS A 46 -1.90 6.48 -1.31
C LYS A 46 -0.58 6.42 -0.56
N LEU A 47 0.55 6.42 -1.27
CA LEU A 47 1.88 6.55 -0.68
C LEU A 47 2.04 7.87 0.08
N LYS A 48 1.64 8.98 -0.55
CA LYS A 48 1.68 10.29 0.09
C LYS A 48 0.79 10.35 1.35
N LEU A 49 -0.42 9.77 1.30
CA LEU A 49 -1.35 9.71 2.43
C LEU A 49 -0.82 8.88 3.60
N SER A 50 0.00 7.86 3.34
CA SER A 50 0.67 7.08 4.40
C SER A 50 1.95 7.73 4.94
N GLY A 51 2.29 8.94 4.46
CA GLY A 51 3.50 9.65 4.84
C GLY A 51 4.77 9.09 4.21
N LEU A 52 4.65 8.34 3.11
CA LEU A 52 5.79 7.83 2.34
C LEU A 52 6.00 8.68 1.08
N ASP A 53 7.26 8.97 0.78
CA ASP A 53 7.62 9.73 -0.42
C ASP A 53 7.18 8.97 -1.70
N PRO A 54 6.37 9.56 -2.58
CA PRO A 54 5.95 8.91 -3.83
C PRO A 54 7.11 8.51 -4.75
N GLU A 55 8.31 9.09 -4.61
CA GLU A 55 9.49 8.70 -5.38
C GLU A 55 9.92 7.24 -5.16
N VAL A 56 9.45 6.59 -4.07
CA VAL A 56 9.74 5.16 -3.82
C VAL A 56 8.80 4.21 -4.56
N ALA A 57 7.84 4.72 -5.32
CA ALA A 57 6.82 3.92 -6.01
C ALA A 57 7.42 2.79 -6.85
N ASP A 58 8.51 3.08 -7.57
CA ASP A 58 9.14 2.13 -8.49
C ASP A 58 10.18 1.21 -7.80
N LYS A 59 10.39 1.36 -6.49
CA LYS A 59 11.30 0.50 -5.70
C LYS A 59 10.61 -0.80 -5.31
N TYR A 60 11.41 -1.82 -5.02
CA TYR A 60 10.99 -3.08 -4.41
C TYR A 60 11.09 -3.02 -2.89
N PRO A 61 10.30 -3.80 -2.12
CA PRO A 61 10.35 -3.83 -0.67
C PRO A 61 11.76 -4.00 -0.08
N SER A 62 12.64 -4.76 -0.72
CA SER A 62 14.04 -4.96 -0.30
C SER A 62 14.85 -3.67 -0.22
N GLU A 63 14.47 -2.63 -0.97
CA GLU A 63 15.18 -1.35 -1.08
C GLU A 63 14.70 -0.31 -0.05
N LEU A 64 13.71 -0.65 0.80
CA LEU A 64 13.16 0.26 1.81
C LEU A 64 13.62 -0.11 3.21
N SER A 65 13.81 0.92 4.04
CA SER A 65 14.00 0.75 5.49
C SER A 65 12.76 0.13 6.14
N GLY A 66 12.90 -0.42 7.36
CA GLY A 66 11.77 -1.00 8.10
C GLY A 66 10.60 -0.02 8.29
N GLY A 67 10.88 1.24 8.66
CA GLY A 67 9.86 2.28 8.81
C GLY A 67 9.19 2.65 7.49
N MET A 68 9.93 2.63 6.38
CA MET A 68 9.37 2.87 5.05
C MET A 68 8.48 1.70 4.59
N LYS A 69 8.87 0.44 4.88
CA LYS A 69 8.02 -0.74 4.63
C LYS A 69 6.69 -0.66 5.38
N LYS A 70 6.70 -0.21 6.64
CA LYS A 70 5.48 0.00 7.44
C LYS A 70 4.54 1.02 6.79
N ARG A 71 5.08 2.15 6.32
CA ARG A 71 4.28 3.16 5.60
C ARG A 71 3.78 2.67 4.24
N ALA A 72 4.55 1.85 3.52
CA ALA A 72 4.08 1.22 2.29
C ALA A 72 2.95 0.21 2.55
N ALA A 73 3.06 -0.58 3.63
CA ALA A 73 1.97 -1.48 4.04
C ALA A 73 0.71 -0.72 4.47
N MET A 74 0.87 0.41 5.15
CA MET A 74 -0.23 1.31 5.46
C MET A 74 -0.90 1.85 4.19
N ALA A 75 -0.12 2.31 3.19
CA ALA A 75 -0.65 2.76 1.91
C ALA A 75 -1.49 1.67 1.21
N ARG A 76 -1.03 0.40 1.25
CA ARG A 76 -1.81 -0.74 0.74
C ARG A 76 -3.07 -0.99 1.56
N ALA A 77 -3.01 -0.91 2.88
CA ALA A 77 -4.17 -1.11 3.75
C ALA A 77 -5.27 -0.06 3.51
N ILE A 78 -4.90 1.18 3.18
CA ILE A 78 -5.86 2.26 2.85
C ILE A 78 -6.18 2.36 1.35
N SER A 79 -5.64 1.48 0.50
CA SER A 79 -5.78 1.57 -0.96
C SER A 79 -7.24 1.60 -1.42
N LEU A 80 -8.11 0.86 -0.74
CA LEU A 80 -9.54 0.74 -1.02
C LEU A 80 -10.42 1.74 -0.25
N ASP A 81 -9.83 2.74 0.39
CA ASP A 81 -10.51 3.74 1.23
C ASP A 81 -11.43 3.11 2.30
N PRO A 82 -10.93 2.15 3.11
CA PRO A 82 -11.73 1.53 4.15
C PRO A 82 -12.09 2.55 5.24
N GLN A 83 -13.23 2.35 5.89
CA GLN A 83 -13.68 3.19 7.01
C GLN A 83 -12.90 2.92 8.30
N LEU A 84 -12.32 1.73 8.43
CA LEU A 84 -11.52 1.32 9.59
C LEU A 84 -10.29 0.55 9.12
N VAL A 85 -9.15 0.81 9.73
CA VAL A 85 -7.92 0.04 9.51
C VAL A 85 -7.54 -0.67 10.80
N PHE A 86 -7.40 -1.99 10.72
CA PHE A 86 -6.84 -2.80 11.79
C PHE A 86 -5.32 -2.82 11.67
N LEU A 87 -4.63 -2.41 12.73
CA LEU A 87 -3.18 -2.49 12.86
C LEU A 87 -2.86 -3.62 13.83
N ASP A 88 -2.16 -4.64 13.35
CA ASP A 88 -1.64 -5.69 14.21
C ASP A 88 -0.33 -5.20 14.85
N GLU A 89 -0.37 -4.94 16.16
CA GLU A 89 0.69 -4.37 17.03
C GLU A 89 1.45 -3.12 16.50
N PRO A 90 1.00 -1.88 16.84
CA PRO A 90 1.64 -0.65 16.34
C PRO A 90 2.96 -0.26 17.04
N THR A 91 3.44 -1.00 18.04
CA THR A 91 4.50 -0.55 19.00
C THR A 91 5.86 -1.24 18.94
N ALA A 92 6.12 -2.15 17.99
CA ALA A 92 7.47 -2.72 17.81
C ALA A 92 8.30 -1.94 16.78
#